data_AF-A0A952TMB3-F1
#
_entry.id   AF-A0A952TMB3-F1
#
_cell.length_a   1.000
_cell.length_b   1.000
_cell.length_c   1.000
_cell.angle_alpha   90.00
_cell.angle_beta   90.00
_cell.angle_gamma   90.00
#
_symmetry.space_group_name_H-M   'P 1'
#
loop_
_entity.id
_entity.type
_entity.pdbx_description
1 polymer ?
#
loop_
_entity_poly.entity_id
_entity_poly.type
_entity_poly.pdbx_seq_one_letter_code
_entity_poly.pdbx_strand_id
1 'polypeptide(L)'
;MPFTKPNLEYQQLGLGEAFDALVDAECVDPAEAARISDVARAALLHMIKTGSAPKIKLATEKDSEQEVLPQWLDPFLNLLTKGWPWRQAAYIAWMASPINSRWPATQEELATKVLGLSSDRVISTWRKKNPSIDRMVGTVQTAELFRWRGDMFAALIQSALTPSYRNHNDRKLMAEMTGDFVPITQLKAMMLKGDFKTNRDTEDLSDEELLQLAGGDFAPLMRKDTDAGPADEPSA
;
A
#
# COMPACT_ATOMS: atom_id res chain seq x y z
N MET A 1 14.39 -15.64 23.19
CA MET A 1 13.22 -14.84 23.58
C MET A 1 11.96 -15.66 23.29
N PRO A 2 11.09 -15.92 24.28
CA PRO A 2 9.87 -16.68 24.06
C PRO A 2 8.87 -15.86 23.24
N PHE A 3 8.30 -16.46 22.20
CA PHE A 3 7.25 -15.87 21.38
C PHE A 3 6.03 -15.56 22.26
N THR A 4 5.83 -14.28 22.56
CA THR A 4 4.60 -13.76 23.14
C THR A 4 3.46 -14.08 22.17
N LYS A 5 2.43 -14.77 22.68
CA LYS A 5 1.23 -15.15 21.91
C LYS A 5 0.64 -13.90 21.22
N PRO A 6 0.31 -13.94 19.92
CA PRO A 6 -0.32 -12.80 19.25
C PRO A 6 -1.67 -12.49 19.90
N ASN A 7 -1.93 -11.19 20.02
CA ASN A 7 -3.06 -10.60 20.73
C ASN A 7 -4.41 -11.26 20.43
N LEU A 8 -5.11 -11.54 21.52
CA LEU A 8 -6.31 -12.34 21.70
C LEU A 8 -7.61 -11.61 21.30
N GLU A 9 -7.60 -10.75 20.28
CA GLU A 9 -8.80 -9.97 19.92
C GLU A 9 -9.80 -10.76 19.06
N TYR A 10 -9.35 -11.80 18.36
CA TYR A 10 -10.23 -12.61 17.48
C TYR A 10 -11.12 -13.62 18.23
N GLN A 11 -10.77 -14.01 19.46
CA GLN A 11 -11.60 -14.92 20.25
C GLN A 11 -12.84 -14.25 20.87
N GLN A 12 -12.84 -12.92 21.02
CA GLN A 12 -13.95 -12.20 21.63
C GLN A 12 -15.18 -12.06 20.71
N LEU A 13 -15.05 -12.36 19.41
CA LEU A 13 -16.17 -12.31 18.47
C LEU A 13 -17.01 -13.60 18.39
N GLY A 14 -16.68 -14.66 19.15
CA GLY A 14 -17.50 -15.89 19.20
C GLY A 14 -17.66 -16.62 17.86
N LEU A 15 -16.85 -16.29 16.85
CA LEU A 15 -16.99 -16.76 15.47
C LEU A 15 -16.36 -18.14 15.21
N GLY A 16 -15.68 -18.74 16.19
CA GLY A 16 -15.00 -20.02 16.03
C GLY A 16 -15.95 -21.22 15.99
N GLU A 17 -16.95 -21.26 16.87
CA GLU A 17 -17.81 -22.45 17.04
C GLU A 17 -19.11 -22.39 16.21
N ALA A 18 -19.61 -21.20 15.89
CA ALA A 18 -20.82 -21.05 15.09
C ALA A 18 -20.63 -21.34 13.59
N PHE A 19 -19.39 -21.53 13.14
CA PHE A 19 -19.04 -21.59 11.71
C PHE A 19 -18.94 -23.01 11.16
N ASP A 20 -18.52 -23.99 11.98
CA ASP A 20 -18.53 -25.40 11.59
C ASP A 20 -19.96 -25.94 11.40
N ALA A 21 -20.95 -25.34 12.06
CA ALA A 21 -22.37 -25.66 11.90
C ALA A 21 -23.04 -25.04 10.65
N LEU A 22 -22.30 -24.29 9.82
CA LEU A 22 -22.90 -23.45 8.77
C LEU A 22 -22.56 -23.85 7.33
N VAL A 23 -21.88 -24.99 7.15
CA VAL A 23 -21.53 -25.57 5.84
C VAL A 23 -22.69 -26.40 5.24
N ASP A 24 -23.82 -26.55 5.96
CA ASP A 24 -24.91 -27.48 5.64
C ASP A 24 -25.91 -27.04 4.53
N ALA A 25 -25.60 -26.07 3.67
CA ALA A 25 -26.61 -25.53 2.74
C ALA A 25 -26.65 -26.15 1.33
N GLU A 26 -25.67 -26.94 0.88
CA GLU A 26 -25.76 -27.72 -0.37
C GLU A 26 -25.03 -29.07 -0.19
N CYS A 27 -25.81 -30.16 -0.10
CA CYS A 27 -25.46 -31.55 0.26
C CYS A 27 -24.10 -32.09 -0.21
N VAL A 28 -23.06 -31.82 0.58
CA VAL A 28 -21.91 -32.71 0.73
C VAL A 28 -21.86 -33.03 2.22
N ASP A 29 -21.77 -34.32 2.59
CA ASP A 29 -21.63 -34.76 3.98
C ASP A 29 -20.53 -33.90 4.65
N PRO A 30 -20.78 -33.25 5.81
CA PRO A 30 -19.78 -32.42 6.46
C PRO A 30 -18.43 -33.13 6.64
N ALA A 31 -18.44 -34.45 6.85
CA ALA A 31 -17.23 -35.26 6.91
C ALA A 31 -16.52 -35.41 5.54
N GLU A 32 -17.27 -35.42 4.45
CA GLU A 32 -16.73 -35.43 3.08
C GLU A 32 -16.22 -34.03 2.68
N ALA A 33 -16.94 -32.96 3.04
CA ALA A 33 -16.49 -31.59 2.83
C ALA A 33 -15.19 -31.28 3.58
N ALA A 34 -15.05 -31.78 4.82
CA ALA A 34 -13.82 -31.71 5.60
C ALA A 34 -12.68 -32.51 4.93
N ARG A 35 -12.94 -33.72 4.45
CA ARG A 35 -11.95 -34.51 3.70
C ARG A 35 -11.50 -33.82 2.42
N ILE A 36 -12.42 -33.26 1.64
CA ILE A 36 -12.11 -32.47 0.44
C ILE A 36 -11.31 -31.21 0.82
N SER A 37 -11.66 -30.56 1.93
CA SER A 37 -10.93 -29.43 2.53
C SER A 37 -9.47 -29.78 2.79
N ASP A 38 -9.24 -30.91 3.47
CA ASP A 38 -7.92 -31.33 3.91
C ASP A 38 -7.09 -31.82 2.74
N VAL A 39 -7.70 -32.50 1.77
CA VAL A 39 -7.06 -32.86 0.50
C VAL A 39 -6.70 -31.60 -0.28
N ALA A 40 -7.58 -30.62 -0.40
CA ALA A 40 -7.30 -29.35 -1.10
C ALA A 40 -6.22 -28.55 -0.38
N ARG A 41 -6.24 -28.50 0.95
CA ARG A 41 -5.20 -27.86 1.76
C ARG A 41 -3.86 -28.60 1.62
N ALA A 42 -3.86 -29.91 1.70
CA ALA A 42 -2.66 -30.74 1.51
C ALA A 42 -2.14 -30.60 0.08
N ALA A 43 -3.01 -30.54 -0.92
CA ALA A 43 -2.65 -30.29 -2.31
C ALA A 43 -2.07 -28.89 -2.49
N LEU A 44 -2.64 -27.87 -1.87
CA LEU A 44 -2.11 -26.50 -1.91
C LEU A 44 -0.74 -26.41 -1.20
N LEU A 45 -0.60 -27.01 -0.02
CA LEU A 45 0.68 -27.11 0.68
C LEU A 45 1.70 -27.95 -0.08
N HIS A 46 1.25 -29.00 -0.77
CA HIS A 46 2.10 -29.82 -1.63
C HIS A 46 2.52 -29.03 -2.86
N MET A 47 1.62 -28.31 -3.54
CA MET A 47 1.93 -27.42 -4.66
C MET A 47 2.91 -26.32 -4.24
N ILE A 48 2.81 -25.82 -3.00
CA ILE A 48 3.80 -24.90 -2.43
C ILE A 48 5.14 -25.61 -2.20
N LYS A 49 5.13 -26.81 -1.60
CA LYS A 49 6.34 -27.55 -1.22
C LYS A 49 7.10 -28.12 -2.42
N THR A 50 6.38 -28.58 -3.44
CA THR A 50 6.93 -29.10 -4.68
C THR A 50 7.12 -28.02 -5.74
N GLY A 51 6.82 -26.76 -5.42
CA GLY A 51 6.85 -25.60 -6.31
C GLY A 51 6.05 -25.75 -7.62
N SER A 52 5.25 -26.80 -7.74
CA SER A 52 4.38 -27.08 -8.88
C SER A 52 3.12 -26.21 -8.82
N ALA A 53 3.28 -24.88 -8.77
CA ALA A 53 2.25 -23.99 -9.30
C ALA A 53 2.09 -24.31 -10.80
N PRO A 54 0.87 -24.29 -11.37
CA PRO A 54 0.76 -24.47 -12.81
C PRO A 54 1.58 -23.39 -13.50
N LYS A 55 2.36 -23.80 -14.50
CA LYS A 55 3.20 -22.93 -15.31
C LYS A 55 2.33 -21.83 -15.91
N ILE A 56 2.22 -20.70 -15.23
CA ILE A 56 1.75 -19.46 -15.83
C ILE A 56 2.90 -19.10 -16.78
N LYS A 57 2.70 -19.35 -18.07
CA LYS A 57 3.61 -18.88 -19.11
C LYS A 57 3.51 -17.35 -19.12
N LEU A 58 4.15 -16.69 -18.15
CA LEU A 58 4.40 -15.27 -18.22
C LEU A 58 5.40 -15.13 -19.35
N ALA A 59 4.94 -14.62 -20.50
CA ALA A 59 5.71 -14.50 -21.73
C ALA A 59 6.96 -13.64 -21.48
N THR A 60 8.01 -14.28 -21.02
CA THR A 60 9.34 -13.72 -20.83
C THR A 60 10.28 -14.72 -21.49
N GLU A 61 10.94 -14.25 -22.53
CA GLU A 61 11.80 -15.02 -23.42
C GLU A 61 13.06 -15.51 -22.69
N LYS A 62 12.97 -16.62 -21.96
CA LYS A 62 14.10 -17.54 -21.70
C LYS A 62 13.63 -18.75 -20.90
N ASP A 63 13.86 -19.94 -21.46
CA ASP A 63 13.51 -21.25 -20.91
C ASP A 63 14.29 -21.63 -19.64
N SER A 64 14.11 -20.89 -18.56
CA SER A 64 14.36 -21.41 -17.20
C SER A 64 13.02 -21.75 -16.58
N GLU A 65 12.77 -23.03 -16.32
CA GLU A 65 11.60 -23.51 -15.57
C GLU A 65 11.70 -23.05 -14.12
N GLN A 66 11.48 -21.76 -13.87
CA GLN A 66 11.33 -21.25 -12.52
C GLN A 66 9.89 -21.47 -12.09
N GLU A 67 9.76 -22.22 -11.02
CA GLU A 67 8.52 -22.43 -10.28
C GLU A 67 8.09 -21.10 -9.65
N VAL A 68 7.17 -20.40 -10.32
CA VAL A 68 6.63 -19.13 -9.81
C VAL A 68 5.53 -19.43 -8.80
N LEU A 69 5.83 -19.27 -7.52
CA LEU A 69 4.83 -19.31 -6.46
C LEU A 69 3.76 -18.23 -6.69
N PRO A 70 2.48 -18.51 -6.34
CA PRO A 70 1.43 -17.50 -6.46
C PRO A 70 1.74 -16.30 -5.57
N GLN A 71 1.61 -15.07 -6.11
CA GLN A 71 1.95 -13.83 -5.39
C GLN A 71 1.15 -13.63 -4.11
N TRP A 72 -0.07 -14.19 -4.03
CA TRP A 72 -0.91 -14.12 -2.84
C TRP A 72 -0.50 -15.08 -1.72
N LEU A 73 0.55 -15.88 -1.89
CA LEU A 73 0.98 -16.85 -0.88
C LEU A 73 1.43 -16.17 0.43
N ASP A 74 2.24 -15.12 0.34
CA ASP A 74 2.74 -14.44 1.54
C ASP A 74 1.61 -13.80 2.37
N PRO A 75 0.67 -13.02 1.77
CA PRO A 75 -0.51 -12.56 2.49
C PRO A 75 -1.36 -13.69 3.07
N PHE A 76 -1.50 -14.80 2.36
CA PHE A 76 -2.24 -15.97 2.84
C PHE A 76 -1.62 -16.56 4.11
N LEU A 77 -0.30 -16.80 4.12
CA LEU A 77 0.41 -17.31 5.29
C LEU A 77 0.28 -16.34 6.48
N ASN A 78 0.39 -15.04 6.23
CA ASN A 78 0.19 -14.02 7.26
C ASN A 78 -1.24 -14.10 7.85
N LEU A 79 -2.27 -14.23 7.02
CA LEU A 79 -3.65 -14.38 7.48
C LEU A 79 -3.87 -15.67 8.29
N LEU A 80 -3.21 -16.77 7.92
CA LEU A 80 -3.23 -18.00 8.71
C LEU A 80 -2.61 -17.80 10.09
N THR A 81 -1.47 -17.10 10.18
CA THR A 81 -0.86 -16.79 11.49
C THR A 81 -1.75 -15.91 12.37
N LYS A 82 -2.65 -15.12 11.77
CA LYS A 82 -3.66 -14.30 12.45
C LYS A 82 -4.93 -15.08 12.84
N GLY A 83 -4.99 -16.38 12.56
CA GLY A 83 -6.10 -17.25 12.95
C GLY A 83 -7.31 -17.20 12.00
N TRP A 84 -7.16 -16.67 10.79
CA TRP A 84 -8.25 -16.70 9.82
C TRP A 84 -8.52 -18.12 9.31
N PRO A 85 -9.80 -18.49 9.05
CA PRO A 85 -10.13 -19.75 8.41
C PRO A 85 -9.43 -19.84 7.07
N TRP A 86 -8.72 -20.94 6.81
CA TRP A 86 -7.80 -21.00 5.67
C TRP A 86 -8.48 -20.72 4.33
N ARG A 87 -9.74 -21.15 4.11
CA ARG A 87 -10.48 -20.87 2.88
C ARG A 87 -10.77 -19.37 2.68
N GLN A 88 -11.16 -18.69 3.77
CA GLN A 88 -11.39 -17.25 3.75
C GLN A 88 -10.07 -16.50 3.59
N ALA A 89 -9.01 -16.94 4.27
CA ALA A 89 -7.66 -16.38 4.15
C ALA A 89 -7.16 -16.46 2.70
N ALA A 90 -7.33 -17.60 2.03
CA ALA A 90 -6.95 -17.79 0.63
C ALA A 90 -7.75 -16.86 -0.30
N TYR A 91 -9.07 -16.73 -0.08
CA TYR A 91 -9.89 -15.77 -0.82
C TYR A 91 -9.45 -14.32 -0.62
N ILE A 92 -9.21 -13.91 0.63
CA ILE A 92 -8.77 -12.54 0.96
C ILE A 92 -7.43 -12.23 0.29
N ALA A 93 -6.47 -13.15 0.39
CA ALA A 93 -5.15 -12.99 -0.22
C ALA A 93 -5.23 -12.92 -1.77
N TRP A 94 -6.03 -13.79 -2.37
CA TRP A 94 -6.28 -13.79 -3.81
C TRP A 94 -6.94 -12.49 -4.30
N MET A 95 -7.98 -12.02 -3.60
CA MET A 95 -8.65 -10.75 -3.92
C MET A 95 -7.76 -9.53 -3.72
N ALA A 96 -6.87 -9.57 -2.72
CA ALA A 96 -5.95 -8.48 -2.45
C ALA A 96 -4.87 -8.34 -3.54
N SER A 97 -4.58 -9.41 -4.28
CA SER A 97 -3.60 -9.38 -5.37
C SER A 97 -4.12 -8.61 -6.59
N PRO A 98 -3.23 -8.01 -7.40
CA PRO A 98 -3.63 -7.29 -8.62
C PRO A 98 -4.21 -8.25 -9.65
N ILE A 99 -5.26 -7.81 -10.38
CA ILE A 99 -6.05 -8.63 -11.31
C ILE A 99 -5.16 -9.41 -12.29
N ASN A 100 -4.14 -8.77 -12.87
CA ASN A 100 -3.26 -9.37 -13.86
C ASN A 100 -2.32 -10.46 -13.30
N SER A 101 -2.13 -10.48 -11.98
CA SER A 101 -1.27 -11.45 -11.27
C SER A 101 -2.05 -12.56 -10.58
N ARG A 102 -3.39 -12.49 -10.61
CA ARG A 102 -4.24 -13.45 -9.90
C ARG A 102 -4.17 -14.80 -10.59
N TRP A 103 -3.85 -15.81 -9.80
CA TRP A 103 -4.02 -17.19 -10.18
C TRP A 103 -4.81 -17.93 -9.09
N PRO A 104 -5.93 -18.59 -9.40
CA PRO A 104 -6.64 -18.64 -10.68
C PRO A 104 -7.17 -17.28 -11.16
N ALA A 105 -7.60 -17.18 -12.42
CA ALA A 105 -8.01 -15.88 -12.99
C ALA A 105 -9.41 -15.46 -12.51
N THR A 106 -10.30 -16.42 -12.29
CA THR A 106 -11.68 -16.17 -11.87
C THR A 106 -11.96 -16.68 -10.46
N GLN A 107 -12.97 -16.09 -9.80
CA GLN A 107 -13.41 -16.52 -8.47
C GLN A 107 -13.98 -17.95 -8.49
N GLU A 108 -14.66 -18.33 -9.57
CA GLU A 108 -15.20 -19.67 -9.76
C GLU A 108 -14.09 -20.73 -9.85
N GLU A 109 -13.01 -20.43 -10.57
CA GLU A 109 -11.84 -21.32 -10.63
C GLU A 109 -11.15 -21.44 -9.28
N LEU A 110 -11.03 -20.35 -8.51
CA LEU A 110 -10.50 -20.40 -7.15
C LEU A 110 -11.39 -21.31 -6.27
N ALA A 111 -12.71 -21.12 -6.34
CA ALA A 111 -13.66 -21.89 -5.53
C ALA A 111 -13.54 -23.40 -5.83
N THR A 112 -13.57 -23.76 -7.11
CA THR A 112 -13.63 -25.17 -7.55
C THR A 112 -12.26 -25.84 -7.53
N LYS A 113 -11.24 -25.24 -8.17
CA LYS A 113 -9.93 -25.88 -8.40
C LYS A 113 -9.00 -25.78 -7.19
N VAL A 114 -9.13 -24.74 -6.36
CA VAL A 114 -8.20 -24.47 -5.26
C VAL A 114 -8.83 -24.74 -3.90
N LEU A 115 -10.04 -24.21 -3.67
CA LEU A 115 -10.69 -24.32 -2.37
C LEU A 115 -11.49 -25.62 -2.20
N GLY A 116 -11.78 -26.35 -3.28
CA GLY A 116 -12.63 -27.54 -3.23
C GLY A 116 -14.06 -27.22 -2.78
N LEU A 117 -14.62 -26.11 -3.25
CA LEU A 117 -16.02 -25.74 -3.07
C LEU A 117 -16.83 -26.15 -4.30
N SER A 118 -18.13 -26.40 -4.11
CA SER A 118 -19.05 -26.72 -5.20
C SER A 118 -19.26 -25.53 -6.14
N SER A 119 -19.37 -24.31 -5.60
CA SER A 119 -19.65 -23.09 -6.36
C SER A 119 -19.10 -21.83 -5.69
N ASP A 120 -19.01 -20.75 -6.49
CA ASP A 120 -18.62 -19.41 -6.02
C ASP A 120 -19.70 -18.75 -5.12
N ARG A 121 -20.94 -19.25 -5.14
CA ARG A 121 -22.06 -18.77 -4.32
C ARG A 121 -21.76 -18.88 -2.84
N VAL A 122 -20.98 -19.88 -2.44
CA VAL A 122 -20.52 -20.06 -1.06
C VAL A 122 -19.67 -18.87 -0.62
N ILE A 123 -18.76 -18.39 -1.49
CA ILE A 123 -17.94 -17.20 -1.24
C ILE A 123 -18.82 -15.94 -1.15
N SER A 124 -19.80 -15.78 -2.05
CA SER A 124 -20.76 -14.68 -1.99
C SER A 124 -21.52 -14.66 -0.65
N THR A 125 -21.91 -15.84 -0.16
CA THR A 125 -22.58 -16.01 1.12
C THR A 125 -21.66 -15.66 2.30
N TRP A 126 -20.37 -16.05 2.25
CA TRP A 126 -19.38 -15.65 3.26
C TRP A 126 -19.25 -14.13 3.36
N ARG A 127 -19.16 -13.43 2.23
CA ARG A 127 -19.05 -11.96 2.22
C ARG A 127 -20.28 -11.26 2.78
N LYS A 128 -21.48 -11.74 2.41
CA LYS A 128 -22.74 -11.21 2.94
C LYS A 128 -22.87 -11.40 4.46
N LYS A 129 -22.48 -12.57 4.97
CA LYS A 129 -22.56 -12.89 6.40
C LYS A 129 -21.44 -12.21 7.21
N ASN A 130 -20.25 -12.09 6.62
CA ASN A 130 -19.07 -11.58 7.30
C ASN A 130 -18.43 -10.41 6.52
N PRO A 131 -18.87 -9.16 6.75
CA PRO A 131 -18.29 -7.98 6.09
C PRO A 131 -16.85 -7.68 6.51
N SER A 132 -16.32 -8.34 7.55
CA SER A 132 -14.91 -8.19 7.93
C SER A 132 -13.95 -8.75 6.87
N ILE A 133 -14.43 -9.67 6.01
CA ILE A 133 -13.67 -10.19 4.86
C ILE A 133 -13.29 -9.03 3.94
N ASP A 134 -14.26 -8.20 3.55
CA ASP A 134 -14.02 -7.08 2.62
C ASP A 134 -13.13 -6.00 3.25
N ARG A 135 -13.28 -5.74 4.56
CA ARG A 135 -12.39 -4.83 5.30
C ARG A 135 -10.96 -5.36 5.32
N MET A 136 -10.78 -6.66 5.50
CA MET A 136 -9.46 -7.29 5.51
C MET A 136 -8.82 -7.26 4.12
N VAL A 137 -9.59 -7.46 3.04
CA VAL A 137 -9.10 -7.28 1.66
C VAL A 137 -8.53 -5.88 1.48
N GLY A 138 -9.28 -4.84 1.87
CA GLY A 138 -8.80 -3.46 1.80
C GLY A 138 -7.55 -3.22 2.66
N THR A 139 -7.48 -3.82 3.85
CA THR A 139 -6.31 -3.74 4.73
C THR A 139 -5.06 -4.36 4.09
N VAL A 140 -5.19 -5.55 3.51
CA VAL A 140 -4.06 -6.24 2.84
C VAL A 140 -3.62 -5.46 1.59
N GLN A 141 -4.55 -4.94 0.79
CA GLN A 141 -4.23 -4.08 -0.36
C GLN A 141 -3.48 -2.81 0.07
N THR A 142 -3.90 -2.20 1.16
CA THR A 142 -3.25 -0.99 1.68
C THR A 142 -1.88 -1.31 2.28
N ALA A 143 -1.71 -2.49 2.89
CA ALA A 143 -0.42 -2.93 3.44
C ALA A 143 0.67 -3.04 2.35
N GLU A 144 0.33 -3.56 1.17
CA GLU A 144 1.27 -3.58 0.04
C GLU A 144 1.67 -2.17 -0.40
N LEU A 145 0.72 -1.22 -0.47
CA LEU A 145 1.04 0.19 -0.77
C LEU A 145 1.98 0.79 0.28
N PHE A 146 1.77 0.48 1.55
CA PHE A 146 2.64 0.96 2.63
C PHE A 146 4.04 0.34 2.58
N ARG A 147 4.20 -0.87 2.05
CA ARG A 147 5.53 -1.49 1.86
C ARG A 147 6.39 -0.67 0.91
N TRP A 148 5.81 -0.21 -0.20
CA TRP A 148 6.51 0.61 -1.20
C TRP A 148 6.71 2.07 -0.77
N ARG A 149 6.00 2.53 0.27
CA ARG A 149 6.06 3.93 0.71
C ARG A 149 7.49 4.38 1.05
N GLY A 150 8.28 3.54 1.69
CA GLY A 150 9.68 3.84 2.03
C GLY A 150 10.54 4.04 0.78
N ASP A 151 10.43 3.10 -0.17
CA ASP A 151 11.18 3.14 -1.43
C ASP A 151 10.76 4.34 -2.31
N MET A 152 9.47 4.68 -2.31
CA MET A 152 8.96 5.88 -2.98
C MET A 152 9.59 7.16 -2.40
N PHE A 153 9.71 7.26 -1.07
CA PHE A 153 10.38 8.40 -0.44
C PHE A 153 11.88 8.42 -0.72
N ALA A 154 12.54 7.26 -0.70
CA ALA A 154 13.95 7.18 -1.07
C ALA A 154 14.17 7.66 -2.51
N ALA A 155 13.33 7.21 -3.45
CA ALA A 155 13.38 7.65 -4.85
C ALA A 155 13.11 9.15 -5.00
N LEU A 156 12.12 9.68 -4.27
CA LEU A 156 11.81 11.12 -4.24
C LEU A 156 13.02 11.95 -3.76
N ILE A 157 13.65 11.53 -2.66
CA ILE A 157 14.84 12.19 -2.10
C ILE A 157 15.99 12.16 -3.11
N GLN A 158 16.28 11.00 -3.73
CA GLN A 158 17.33 10.88 -4.74
C GLN A 158 17.07 11.78 -5.96
N SER A 159 15.82 11.84 -6.42
CA SER A 159 15.42 12.75 -7.50
C SER A 159 15.62 14.21 -7.10
N ALA A 160 15.18 14.59 -5.89
CA ALA A 160 15.28 15.94 -5.37
C ALA A 160 16.73 16.43 -5.20
N LEU A 161 17.64 15.55 -4.74
CA LEU A 161 19.07 15.83 -4.59
C LEU A 161 19.80 16.03 -5.93
N THR A 162 19.28 15.44 -7.00
CA THR A 162 19.91 15.56 -8.32
C THR A 162 19.67 16.98 -8.89
N PRO A 163 20.73 17.73 -9.24
CA PRO A 163 20.63 19.12 -9.71
C PRO A 163 20.19 19.17 -11.18
N SER A 164 18.98 18.70 -11.47
CA SER A 164 18.34 18.77 -12.77
C SER A 164 17.09 19.66 -12.70
N TYR A 165 16.84 20.43 -13.77
CA TYR A 165 15.60 21.19 -13.94
C TYR A 165 14.36 20.28 -13.97
N ARG A 166 14.50 19.06 -14.52
CA ARG A 166 13.41 18.07 -14.61
C ARG A 166 12.87 17.67 -13.23
N ASN A 167 13.71 17.74 -12.20
CA ASN A 167 13.38 17.31 -10.85
C ASN A 167 12.89 18.49 -9.97
N HIS A 168 12.59 19.66 -10.56
CA HIS A 168 12.07 20.81 -9.82
C HIS A 168 10.76 20.47 -9.10
N ASN A 169 9.86 19.72 -9.73
CA ASN A 169 8.59 19.32 -9.13
C ASN A 169 8.77 18.45 -7.89
N ASP A 170 9.75 17.54 -7.90
CA ASP A 170 10.04 16.66 -6.76
C ASP A 170 10.63 17.44 -5.58
N ARG A 171 11.53 18.41 -5.84
CA ARG A 171 12.04 19.33 -4.81
C ARG A 171 10.92 20.18 -4.21
N LYS A 172 10.02 20.69 -5.06
CA LYS A 172 8.86 21.46 -4.63
C LYS A 172 7.94 20.61 -3.76
N LEU A 173 7.61 19.39 -4.20
CA LEU A 173 6.80 18.45 -3.44
C LEU A 173 7.45 18.09 -2.10
N MET A 174 8.77 17.88 -2.07
CA MET A 174 9.51 17.62 -0.83
C MET A 174 9.43 18.81 0.15
N ALA A 175 9.55 20.04 -0.34
CA ALA A 175 9.39 21.25 0.46
C ALA A 175 7.94 21.41 0.97
N GLU A 176 6.93 21.06 0.15
CA GLU A 176 5.53 21.01 0.57
C GLU A 176 5.29 19.98 1.69
N MET A 177 5.87 18.79 1.55
CA MET A 177 5.75 17.72 2.55
C MET A 177 6.46 18.04 3.87
N THR A 178 7.57 18.78 3.82
CA THR A 178 8.34 19.20 4.99
C THR A 178 7.71 20.43 5.67
N GLY A 179 6.85 21.15 4.96
CA GLY A 179 6.21 22.39 5.41
C GLY A 179 7.04 23.65 5.14
N ASP A 180 8.22 23.51 4.52
CA ASP A 180 9.08 24.63 4.13
C ASP A 180 8.48 25.48 3.00
N PHE A 181 7.57 24.90 2.21
CA PHE A 181 6.88 25.60 1.14
C PHE A 181 5.36 25.42 1.25
N VAL A 182 4.62 26.53 1.29
CA VAL A 182 3.15 26.53 1.21
C VAL A 182 2.73 27.06 -0.17
N PRO A 183 1.98 26.30 -0.98
CA PRO A 183 1.47 26.79 -2.25
C PRO A 183 0.62 28.04 -2.07
N ILE A 184 0.79 29.04 -2.94
CA ILE A 184 0.07 30.33 -2.88
C ILE A 184 -1.45 30.13 -2.76
N THR A 185 -2.02 29.13 -3.43
CA THR A 185 -3.46 28.82 -3.33
C THR A 185 -3.86 28.37 -1.93
N GLN A 186 -3.04 27.54 -1.27
CA GLN A 186 -3.26 27.13 0.11
C GLN A 186 -3.06 28.30 1.06
N LEU A 187 -2.03 29.12 0.84
CA LEU A 187 -1.78 30.33 1.61
C LEU A 187 -2.97 31.29 1.55
N LYS A 188 -3.49 31.59 0.36
CA LYS A 188 -4.70 32.41 0.17
C LYS A 188 -5.91 31.84 0.88
N ALA A 189 -6.09 30.51 0.85
CA ALA A 189 -7.18 29.86 1.56
C ALA A 189 -7.03 29.95 3.09
N MET A 190 -5.81 29.87 3.61
CA MET A 190 -5.51 30.06 5.04
C MET A 190 -5.72 31.51 5.48
N MET A 191 -5.35 32.49 4.65
CA MET A 191 -5.64 33.91 4.89
C MET A 191 -7.15 34.18 4.91
N LEU A 192 -7.90 33.61 3.96
CA LEU A 192 -9.37 33.79 3.89
C LEU A 192 -10.10 33.14 5.07
N LYS A 193 -9.61 32.01 5.58
CA LYS A 193 -10.19 31.32 6.75
C LYS A 193 -9.90 32.02 8.09
N GLY A 194 -9.03 33.03 8.10
CA GLY A 194 -8.67 33.77 9.31
C GLY A 194 -7.77 33.00 10.28
N ASP A 195 -7.17 31.89 9.83
CA ASP A 195 -6.19 31.11 10.62
C ASP A 195 -4.90 31.93 10.81
N PHE A 196 -4.57 32.78 9.85
CA PHE A 196 -3.65 33.89 10.06
C PHE A 196 -4.46 35.10 10.51
N LYS A 197 -4.55 35.32 11.84
CA LYS A 197 -4.93 36.62 12.39
C LYS A 197 -3.79 37.62 12.18
N THR A 198 -3.48 37.95 10.94
CA THR A 198 -2.91 39.27 10.69
C THR A 198 -4.05 40.26 10.92
N ASN A 199 -4.19 40.74 12.16
CA ASN A 199 -5.06 41.87 12.53
C ASN A 199 -4.60 43.19 11.86
N ARG A 200 -3.80 43.12 10.80
CA ARG A 200 -3.28 44.23 10.02
C ARG A 200 -3.35 43.80 8.56
N ASP A 201 -4.06 44.59 7.77
CA ASP A 201 -4.10 44.45 6.32
C ASP A 201 -2.67 44.35 5.79
N THR A 202 -2.33 43.21 5.21
CA THR A 202 -1.01 42.97 4.59
C THR A 202 -0.83 43.74 3.28
N GLU A 203 -1.86 44.47 2.84
CA GLU A 203 -1.82 45.32 1.64
C GLU A 203 -1.05 46.64 1.88
N ASP A 204 -0.91 47.07 3.14
CA ASP A 204 -0.21 48.32 3.52
C ASP A 204 1.21 48.09 4.07
N LEU A 205 1.63 46.83 4.24
CA LEU A 205 2.97 46.52 4.75
C LEU A 205 3.96 46.55 3.59
N SER A 206 5.07 47.28 3.80
CA SER A 206 6.16 47.30 2.83
C SER A 206 6.83 45.92 2.71
N ASP A 207 7.45 45.65 1.56
CA ASP A 207 8.17 44.38 1.31
C ASP A 207 9.18 44.03 2.42
N GLU A 208 9.74 45.06 3.07
CA GLU A 208 10.71 44.95 4.17
C GLU A 208 10.07 44.48 5.49
N GLU A 209 8.82 44.91 5.76
CA GLU A 209 8.06 44.51 6.94
C GLU A 209 7.42 43.12 6.78
N LEU A 210 7.04 42.75 5.55
CA LEU A 210 6.65 41.39 5.20
C LEU A 210 7.78 40.39 5.46
N LEU A 211 9.03 40.79 5.16
CA LEU A 211 10.23 39.97 5.41
C LEU A 211 10.49 39.78 6.92
N GLN A 212 10.25 40.79 7.75
CA GLN A 212 10.37 40.67 9.21
C GLN A 212 9.30 39.78 9.82
N LEU A 213 8.05 39.87 9.32
CA LEU A 213 6.93 39.09 9.84
C LEU A 213 7.07 37.59 9.54
N ALA A 214 7.72 37.24 8.43
CA ALA A 214 8.01 35.85 8.03
C ALA A 214 9.09 35.16 8.89
N GLY A 215 9.60 35.81 9.95
CA GLY A 215 10.61 35.28 10.83
C GLY A 215 12.01 35.60 10.33
N GLY A 216 12.42 36.86 10.56
CA GLY A 216 13.73 37.42 10.20
C GLY A 216 14.95 36.70 10.78
N ASP A 217 15.24 35.53 10.25
CA ASP A 217 16.55 34.87 10.22
C ASP A 217 16.84 34.24 8.84
N PHE A 218 16.02 34.55 7.83
CA PHE A 218 16.40 34.31 6.44
C PHE A 218 17.35 35.43 6.03
N ALA A 219 18.61 35.33 6.45
CA ALA A 219 19.68 36.21 5.98
C ALA A 219 19.63 36.19 4.45
N PRO A 220 19.29 37.31 3.79
CA PRO A 220 19.33 37.33 2.35
C PRO A 220 20.78 37.07 1.99
N LEU A 221 21.04 36.01 1.23
CA LEU A 221 22.26 35.87 0.43
C LEU A 221 22.19 36.99 -0.62
N MET A 222 22.38 38.23 -0.15
CA MET A 222 22.87 39.32 -0.96
C MET A 222 24.17 38.79 -1.54
N ARG A 223 24.08 38.26 -2.76
CA ARG A 223 25.23 38.25 -3.65
C ARG A 223 25.67 39.71 -3.67
N LYS A 224 26.72 40.00 -2.93
CA LYS A 224 27.55 41.15 -3.25
C LYS A 224 28.00 40.88 -4.67
N ASP A 225 27.30 41.48 -5.61
CA ASP A 225 27.85 41.77 -6.92
C ASP A 225 29.00 42.76 -6.66
N THR A 226 30.12 42.22 -6.16
CA THR A 226 31.43 42.82 -6.33
C THR A 226 31.79 42.62 -7.78
N ASP A 227 31.10 43.35 -8.65
CA ASP A 227 31.55 43.61 -10.00
C ASP A 227 32.63 44.69 -9.90
N ALA A 228 33.78 44.27 -9.39
CA ALA A 228 35.04 44.96 -9.56
C ALA A 228 35.59 44.50 -10.92
N GLY A 229 35.08 45.09 -11.99
CA GLY A 229 35.62 45.00 -13.35
C GLY A 229 36.45 46.26 -13.69
N PRO A 230 37.52 46.13 -14.49
CA PRO A 230 38.79 46.82 -14.26
C PRO A 230 38.85 48.25 -14.83
N ALA A 231 39.67 49.07 -14.16
CA ALA A 231 40.05 50.39 -14.63
C ALA A 231 40.78 50.31 -15.98
N ASP A 232 40.32 51.12 -16.93
CA ASP A 232 40.99 51.40 -18.20
C ASP A 232 42.43 51.93 -17.97
N GLU A 233 43.43 51.22 -18.50
CA GLU A 233 44.76 51.77 -18.70
C GLU A 233 44.80 52.51 -20.05
N PRO A 234 45.19 53.81 -20.09
CA PRO A 234 45.36 54.53 -21.34
C PRO A 234 46.69 54.12 -22.02
N SER A 235 46.59 53.55 -23.21
CA SER A 235 47.75 53.39 -24.11
C SER A 235 48.05 54.70 -24.84
N ALA A 236 49.34 55.04 -24.85
CA ALA A 236 49.96 56.20 -25.49
C ALA A 236 49.95 56.13 -27.03
#